data_AF-A0A8B7YE50-F1
#
_entry.id   AF-A0A8B7YE50-F1
#
_cell.length_a   1.000
_cell.length_b   1.000
_cell.length_c   1.000
_cell.angle_alpha   90.00
_cell.angle_beta   90.00
_cell.angle_gamma   90.00
#
_symmetry.space_group_name_H-M   'P 1'
#
loop_
_entity.id
_entity.type
_entity.pdbx_description
1 polymer ?
#
loop_
_entity_poly.entity_id
_entity_poly.type
_entity_poly.pdbx_seq_one_letter_code
_entity_poly.pdbx_strand_id
1 'polypeptide(L)'
;MNAQQLYDATKGLVRVLEDDLRYLRQVWERWQSLECQRDGRTSIDLREQRRRRFEPDVVKEGVSIYLARLSPPDQLFMKGWYDHALFVPTKTAKEERYPFDNPTLTGRAAKFENSYDITAPEDCSFVYCIKDSSFPFKVWDCLRVREHSAGSHSSPMVMYHKYVTNLLQKVQRLILHARLHVHISLANCLDFPNFHQTLNMPNYDRIFTSNLADYVGFAKLLQTFKPLLNASNNYSAIVTESMNWIEIVPGANIHDWTLTPEFRECILALKLDTGSEVDGFNGLREYFNNTLYFLMYLRGDLMAGGLGIPTLKKVPSFADVKKYSGLQMRDFRNGLNKLVPFQYRVNARDLTMMNGYDRAVEWCLPGSEA
;
A
#
# COMPACT_ATOMS: atom_id res chain seq x y z
N MET A 1 -19.09 -7.12 -22.75
CA MET A 1 -19.98 -6.90 -21.59
C MET A 1 -19.97 -5.40 -21.30
N ASN A 2 -21.13 -4.75 -21.30
CA ASN A 2 -21.29 -3.33 -20.92
C ASN A 2 -21.60 -3.21 -19.41
N ALA A 3 -21.68 -1.99 -18.87
CA ALA A 3 -21.87 -1.73 -17.45
C ALA A 3 -23.19 -2.27 -16.90
N GLN A 4 -24.27 -2.15 -17.67
CA GLN A 4 -25.58 -2.70 -17.30
C GLN A 4 -25.54 -4.23 -17.24
N GLN A 5 -24.92 -4.88 -18.23
CA GLN A 5 -24.73 -6.33 -18.23
C GLN A 5 -23.88 -6.80 -17.05
N LEU A 6 -22.84 -6.05 -16.65
CA LEU A 6 -22.05 -6.37 -15.46
C LEU A 6 -22.88 -6.20 -14.17
N TYR A 7 -23.66 -5.14 -14.07
CA TYR A 7 -24.59 -4.93 -12.95
C TYR A 7 -25.59 -6.09 -12.85
N ASP A 8 -26.23 -6.46 -13.96
CA ASP A 8 -27.22 -7.55 -14.00
C ASP A 8 -26.58 -8.92 -13.71
N ALA A 9 -25.42 -9.21 -14.32
CA ALA A 9 -24.67 -10.44 -14.09
C ALA A 9 -24.23 -10.58 -12.63
N THR A 10 -24.01 -9.46 -11.94
CA THR A 10 -23.69 -9.41 -10.51
C THR A 10 -24.91 -9.18 -9.63
N LYS A 11 -26.14 -9.23 -10.17
CA LYS A 11 -27.39 -8.99 -9.43
C LYS A 11 -27.39 -7.67 -8.65
N GLY A 12 -26.77 -6.65 -9.21
CA GLY A 12 -26.64 -5.31 -8.65
C GLY A 12 -25.52 -5.12 -7.61
N LEU A 13 -24.61 -6.09 -7.48
CA LEU A 13 -23.54 -6.04 -6.47
C LEU A 13 -22.34 -5.23 -6.93
N VAL A 14 -22.07 -5.17 -8.23
CA VAL A 14 -20.99 -4.37 -8.81
C VAL A 14 -21.59 -3.29 -9.71
N ARG A 15 -21.28 -2.04 -9.42
CA ARG A 15 -21.66 -0.89 -10.24
C ARG A 15 -20.40 -0.14 -10.69
N VAL A 16 -20.37 0.18 -11.97
CA VAL A 16 -19.34 0.95 -12.65
C VAL A 16 -20.01 1.77 -13.75
N LEU A 17 -19.47 2.95 -14.08
CA LEU A 17 -19.95 3.73 -15.21
C LEU A 17 -19.44 3.12 -16.53
N GLU A 18 -20.16 3.32 -17.64
CA GLU A 18 -19.76 2.75 -18.94
C GLU A 18 -18.38 3.28 -19.39
N ASP A 19 -18.14 4.58 -19.21
CA ASP A 19 -16.86 5.22 -19.55
C ASP A 19 -15.69 4.67 -18.71
N ASP A 20 -15.93 4.41 -17.43
CA ASP A 20 -14.93 3.81 -16.53
C ASP A 20 -14.67 2.35 -16.88
N LEU A 21 -15.73 1.59 -17.20
CA LEU A 21 -15.63 0.20 -17.60
C LEU A 21 -14.85 0.05 -18.92
N ARG A 22 -14.98 1.01 -19.85
CA ARG A 22 -14.21 1.03 -21.09
C ARG A 22 -12.71 0.93 -20.81
N TYR A 23 -12.18 1.75 -19.90
CA TYR A 23 -10.76 1.73 -19.55
C TYR A 23 -10.33 0.44 -18.84
N LEU A 24 -11.15 -0.07 -17.92
CA LEU A 24 -10.87 -1.34 -17.24
C LEU A 24 -10.82 -2.50 -18.24
N ARG A 25 -11.75 -2.54 -19.19
CA ARG A 25 -11.79 -3.55 -20.24
C ARG A 25 -10.55 -3.52 -21.12
N GLN A 26 -10.08 -2.35 -21.53
CA GLN A 26 -8.84 -2.24 -22.32
C GLN A 26 -7.64 -2.88 -21.62
N VAL A 27 -7.50 -2.67 -20.31
CA VAL A 27 -6.43 -3.31 -19.51
C VAL A 27 -6.60 -4.83 -19.48
N TRP A 28 -7.82 -5.33 -19.27
CA TRP A 28 -8.08 -6.77 -19.23
C TRP A 28 -7.89 -7.45 -20.58
N GLU A 29 -8.40 -6.85 -21.66
CA GLU A 29 -8.22 -7.33 -23.04
C GLU A 29 -6.73 -7.31 -23.43
N ARG A 30 -5.96 -6.32 -22.94
CA ARG A 30 -4.51 -6.31 -23.09
C ARG A 30 -3.85 -7.46 -22.34
N TRP A 31 -4.16 -7.68 -21.06
CA TRP A 31 -3.64 -8.83 -20.32
C TRP A 31 -3.99 -10.17 -20.95
N GLN A 32 -5.19 -10.32 -21.51
CA GLN A 32 -5.62 -11.53 -22.22
C GLN A 32 -4.88 -11.77 -23.53
N SER A 33 -4.49 -10.71 -24.23
CA SER A 33 -3.73 -10.77 -25.49
C SER A 33 -2.22 -10.79 -25.31
N LEU A 34 -1.71 -10.59 -24.08
CA LEU A 34 -0.28 -10.66 -23.81
C LEU A 34 0.21 -12.10 -23.91
N GLU A 35 1.08 -12.33 -24.91
CA GLU A 35 1.79 -13.57 -25.09
C GLU A 35 2.85 -13.72 -23.98
N CYS A 36 2.54 -14.52 -22.96
CA CYS A 36 3.35 -14.66 -21.74
C CYS A 36 4.09 -15.99 -21.67
N GLN A 37 4.20 -16.75 -22.76
CA GLN A 37 4.96 -17.99 -22.75
C GLN A 37 6.44 -17.73 -22.43
N ARG A 38 6.99 -18.37 -21.39
CA ARG A 38 8.32 -18.06 -20.83
C ARG A 38 9.46 -18.28 -21.83
N ASP A 39 9.31 -19.28 -22.70
CA ASP A 39 10.29 -19.63 -23.73
C ASP A 39 9.82 -19.25 -25.16
N GLY A 40 8.74 -18.47 -25.26
CA GLY A 40 8.19 -18.04 -26.55
C GLY A 40 8.99 -16.87 -27.13
N ARG A 41 9.41 -17.00 -28.40
CA ARG A 41 10.23 -15.98 -29.09
C ARG A 41 9.53 -14.63 -29.27
N THR A 42 8.20 -14.64 -29.32
CA THR A 42 7.34 -13.45 -29.48
C THR A 42 6.72 -13.01 -28.15
N SER A 43 6.99 -13.74 -27.07
CA SER A 43 6.42 -13.48 -25.76
C SER A 43 7.15 -12.34 -25.08
N ILE A 44 6.46 -11.66 -24.17
CA ILE A 44 7.09 -10.67 -23.32
C ILE A 44 8.07 -11.35 -22.37
N ASP A 45 9.35 -10.99 -22.47
CA ASP A 45 10.39 -11.54 -21.60
C ASP A 45 10.39 -10.89 -20.21
N LEU A 46 9.43 -11.30 -19.37
CA LEU A 46 9.30 -10.80 -18.00
C LEU A 46 10.44 -11.28 -17.11
N ARG A 47 11.07 -12.41 -17.44
CA ARG A 47 12.24 -12.91 -16.72
C ARG A 47 13.41 -11.95 -16.86
N GLU A 48 13.75 -11.55 -18.09
CA GLU A 48 14.83 -10.61 -18.34
C GLU A 48 14.51 -9.20 -17.81
N GLN A 49 13.27 -8.73 -17.99
CA GLN A 49 12.86 -7.43 -17.43
C GLN A 49 12.98 -7.40 -15.91
N ARG A 50 12.56 -8.48 -15.22
CA ARG A 50 12.77 -8.63 -13.78
C ARG A 50 14.25 -8.69 -13.44
N ARG A 51 15.05 -9.50 -14.14
CA ARG A 51 16.50 -9.60 -13.90
C ARG A 51 17.16 -8.22 -13.95
N ARG A 52 16.90 -7.45 -15.00
CA ARG A 52 17.40 -6.06 -15.15
C ARG A 52 16.93 -5.13 -14.04
N ARG A 53 15.70 -5.32 -13.53
CA ARG A 53 15.15 -4.53 -12.43
C ARG A 53 15.88 -4.76 -11.11
N PHE A 54 16.30 -6.00 -10.84
CA PHE A 54 17.02 -6.41 -9.63
C PHE A 54 18.54 -6.50 -9.80
N GLU A 55 19.07 -6.17 -10.98
CA GLU A 55 20.49 -6.17 -11.28
C GLU A 55 21.32 -5.05 -10.63
N PRO A 56 20.81 -3.81 -10.47
CA PRO A 56 21.58 -2.73 -9.86
C PRO A 56 22.09 -3.08 -8.46
N ASP A 57 23.33 -2.71 -8.16
CA ASP A 57 24.02 -3.15 -6.92
C ASP A 57 23.26 -2.75 -5.65
N VAL A 58 22.72 -1.54 -5.61
CA VAL A 58 21.90 -1.05 -4.48
C VAL A 58 20.69 -1.94 -4.22
N VAL A 59 20.05 -2.44 -5.30
CA VAL A 59 18.88 -3.32 -5.19
C VAL A 59 19.31 -4.71 -4.75
N LYS A 60 20.40 -5.25 -5.31
CA LYS A 60 20.97 -6.54 -4.89
C LYS A 60 21.36 -6.56 -3.42
N GLU A 61 21.97 -5.48 -2.93
CA GLU A 61 22.33 -5.33 -1.53
C GLU A 61 21.07 -5.34 -0.65
N GLY A 62 20.05 -4.57 -1.00
CA GLY A 62 18.76 -4.57 -0.29
C GLY A 62 18.09 -5.95 -0.25
N VAL A 63 18.11 -6.70 -1.36
CA VAL A 63 17.61 -8.07 -1.43
C VAL A 63 18.44 -9.00 -0.55
N SER A 64 19.75 -8.85 -0.54
CA SER A 64 20.67 -9.69 0.25
C SER A 64 20.46 -9.50 1.75
N ILE A 65 20.31 -8.25 2.20
CA ILE A 65 19.97 -7.89 3.58
C ILE A 65 18.62 -8.49 3.96
N TYR A 66 17.59 -8.32 3.12
CA TYR A 66 16.27 -8.92 3.35
C TYR A 66 16.36 -10.45 3.51
N LEU A 67 17.04 -11.12 2.58
CA LEU A 67 17.18 -12.58 2.60
C LEU A 67 17.98 -13.08 3.82
N ALA A 68 18.92 -12.30 4.34
CA ALA A 68 19.71 -12.66 5.52
C ALA A 68 18.89 -12.66 6.82
N ARG A 69 17.75 -11.97 6.85
CA ARG A 69 16.85 -11.90 8.03
C ARG A 69 15.86 -13.04 8.10
N LEU A 70 15.69 -13.77 7.00
CA LEU A 70 14.74 -14.87 6.92
C LEU A 70 15.30 -16.12 7.58
N SER A 71 14.39 -16.98 8.05
CA SER A 71 14.76 -18.34 8.44
C SER A 71 15.44 -19.05 7.24
N PRO A 72 16.40 -19.97 7.46
CA PRO A 72 17.06 -20.66 6.35
C PRO A 72 16.09 -21.33 5.35
N PRO A 73 14.96 -21.93 5.78
CA PRO A 73 13.94 -22.43 4.85
C PRO A 73 13.28 -21.31 4.02
N ASP A 74 12.87 -20.21 4.65
CA ASP A 74 12.21 -19.10 3.97
C ASP A 74 13.17 -18.40 3.00
N GLN A 75 14.45 -18.26 3.37
CA GLN A 75 15.49 -17.71 2.51
C GLN A 75 15.60 -18.48 1.19
N LEU A 76 15.58 -19.82 1.23
CA LEU A 76 15.65 -20.65 0.03
C LEU A 76 14.46 -20.39 -0.91
N PHE A 77 13.25 -20.33 -0.36
CA PHE A 77 12.06 -20.06 -1.15
C PHE A 77 12.08 -18.64 -1.74
N MET A 78 12.44 -17.65 -0.93
CA MET A 78 12.48 -16.25 -1.35
C MET A 78 13.53 -16.00 -2.43
N LYS A 79 14.70 -16.63 -2.36
CA LYS A 79 15.70 -16.62 -3.45
C LYS A 79 15.09 -17.10 -4.77
N GLY A 80 14.41 -18.26 -4.75
CA GLY A 80 13.72 -18.77 -5.93
C GLY A 80 12.71 -17.77 -6.51
N TRP A 81 11.91 -17.12 -5.65
CA TRP A 81 10.97 -16.12 -6.15
C TRP A 81 11.64 -14.91 -6.82
N TYR A 82 12.78 -14.42 -6.33
CA TYR A 82 13.50 -13.36 -7.05
C TYR A 82 13.99 -13.84 -8.43
N ASP A 83 14.36 -15.12 -8.55
CA ASP A 83 14.82 -15.71 -9.80
C ASP A 83 13.67 -15.89 -10.82
N HIS A 84 12.51 -16.41 -10.39
CA HIS A 84 11.44 -16.85 -11.30
C HIS A 84 10.07 -16.15 -11.10
N ALA A 85 9.83 -15.45 -9.99
CA ALA A 85 8.57 -14.79 -9.57
C ALA A 85 7.32 -15.68 -9.56
N LEU A 86 7.51 -16.99 -9.38
CA LEU A 86 6.40 -17.94 -9.32
C LEU A 86 5.96 -18.13 -7.87
N PHE A 87 4.65 -18.25 -7.67
CA PHE A 87 4.06 -18.56 -6.37
C PHE A 87 4.03 -20.08 -6.07
N VAL A 88 4.80 -20.88 -6.81
CA VAL A 88 4.89 -22.34 -6.61
C VAL A 88 6.25 -22.72 -6.01
N PRO A 89 6.30 -23.72 -5.10
CA PRO A 89 7.57 -24.23 -4.60
C PRO A 89 8.41 -24.88 -5.71
N THR A 90 9.64 -24.39 -5.89
CA THR A 90 10.65 -24.78 -6.88
C THR A 90 10.99 -26.28 -6.92
N LYS A 91 10.66 -27.03 -5.87
CA LYS A 91 11.03 -28.46 -5.74
C LYS A 91 10.03 -29.45 -6.34
N THR A 92 8.97 -28.98 -6.98
CA THR A 92 8.12 -29.88 -7.77
C THR A 92 8.53 -29.77 -9.24
N ALA A 93 8.58 -30.90 -9.96
CA ALA A 93 8.77 -31.02 -11.41
C ALA A 93 7.64 -30.36 -12.22
N LYS A 94 7.27 -29.14 -11.83
CA LYS A 94 6.09 -28.38 -12.21
C LYS A 94 6.44 -27.03 -12.82
N GLU A 95 7.70 -26.56 -12.78
CA GLU A 95 8.07 -25.38 -13.58
C GLU A 95 7.83 -25.63 -15.07
N GLU A 96 8.11 -26.83 -15.56
CA GLU A 96 7.74 -27.30 -16.91
C GLU A 96 6.22 -27.30 -17.17
N ARG A 97 5.38 -27.33 -16.11
CA ARG A 97 3.91 -27.32 -16.23
C ARG A 97 3.31 -25.92 -16.23
N TYR A 98 4.09 -24.88 -15.97
CA TYR A 98 3.65 -23.49 -16.02
C TYR A 98 4.44 -22.74 -17.09
N PRO A 99 4.14 -22.99 -18.37
CA PRO A 99 4.89 -22.39 -19.47
C PRO A 99 4.62 -20.90 -19.64
N PHE A 100 3.75 -20.29 -18.82
CA PHE A 100 3.35 -18.89 -18.92
C PHE A 100 3.72 -18.11 -17.65
N ASP A 101 4.28 -16.90 -17.82
CA ASP A 101 4.40 -15.92 -16.75
C ASP A 101 3.02 -15.30 -16.41
N ASN A 102 2.89 -14.69 -15.24
CA ASN A 102 1.65 -14.03 -14.81
C ASN A 102 1.51 -12.63 -15.46
N PRO A 103 0.54 -12.40 -16.38
CA PRO A 103 0.37 -11.11 -17.04
C PRO A 103 0.03 -9.97 -16.08
N THR A 104 -0.51 -10.26 -14.89
CA THR A 104 -0.86 -9.21 -13.91
C THR A 104 0.35 -8.58 -13.21
N LEU A 105 1.56 -9.10 -13.44
CA LEU A 105 2.82 -8.45 -13.05
C LEU A 105 3.26 -7.36 -14.05
N THR A 106 2.46 -7.14 -15.08
CA THR A 106 2.70 -6.12 -16.10
C THR A 106 1.81 -4.91 -15.94
N GLY A 107 2.31 -3.77 -16.40
CA GLY A 107 1.59 -2.50 -16.40
C GLY A 107 2.35 -1.44 -17.19
N ARG A 108 2.01 -0.18 -16.96
CA ARG A 108 2.66 0.96 -17.63
C ARG A 108 4.13 1.04 -17.22
N ALA A 109 5.02 1.35 -18.17
CA ALA A 109 6.44 1.52 -17.87
C ALA A 109 6.68 2.75 -16.98
N ALA A 110 7.58 2.64 -16.01
CA ALA A 110 7.89 3.72 -15.06
C ALA A 110 8.44 5.00 -15.75
N LYS A 111 9.02 4.89 -16.96
CA LYS A 111 9.52 6.05 -17.72
C LYS A 111 8.43 7.04 -18.16
N PHE A 112 7.16 6.70 -17.99
CA PHE A 112 6.03 7.55 -18.32
C PHE A 112 5.50 8.38 -17.13
N GLU A 113 6.15 8.32 -15.96
CA GLU A 113 5.77 9.13 -14.79
C GLU A 113 5.84 10.66 -15.05
N ASN A 114 6.51 11.11 -16.12
CA ASN A 114 6.63 12.52 -16.50
C ASN A 114 5.96 12.91 -17.84
N SER A 115 5.27 11.98 -18.53
CA SER A 115 4.58 12.31 -19.79
C SER A 115 3.10 12.52 -19.55
N TYR A 116 2.66 13.78 -19.53
CA TYR A 116 1.25 14.17 -19.52
C TYR A 116 0.47 13.71 -20.78
N ASP A 117 1.17 13.14 -21.76
CA ASP A 117 0.63 12.78 -23.08
C ASP A 117 -0.07 11.41 -23.13
N ILE A 118 -0.01 10.60 -22.06
CA ILE A 118 -0.71 9.31 -22.01
C ILE A 118 -2.12 9.50 -21.45
N THR A 119 -3.10 9.43 -22.33
CA THR A 119 -4.51 9.62 -21.98
C THR A 119 -5.29 8.30 -21.87
N ALA A 120 -4.80 7.21 -22.48
CA ALA A 120 -5.48 5.92 -22.46
C ALA A 120 -4.52 4.72 -22.21
N PRO A 121 -5.04 3.59 -21.65
CA PRO A 121 -4.31 2.33 -21.53
C PRO A 121 -3.71 1.78 -22.83
N GLU A 122 -4.35 2.03 -23.97
CA GLU A 122 -3.94 1.55 -25.30
C GLU A 122 -2.63 2.18 -25.81
N ASP A 123 -2.29 3.39 -25.33
CA ASP A 123 -1.05 4.08 -25.67
C ASP A 123 0.19 3.49 -24.96
N CYS A 124 -0.04 2.57 -24.01
CA CYS A 124 1.00 2.02 -23.15
C CYS A 124 1.46 0.63 -23.60
N SER A 125 2.77 0.47 -23.76
CA SER A 125 3.37 -0.86 -23.74
C SER A 125 3.35 -1.43 -22.32
N PHE A 126 2.82 -2.64 -22.17
CA PHE A 126 2.81 -3.34 -20.89
C PHE A 126 4.17 -3.97 -20.66
N VAL A 127 4.79 -3.63 -19.53
CA VAL A 127 6.11 -4.13 -19.10
C VAL A 127 6.03 -4.58 -17.66
N TYR A 128 7.04 -5.30 -17.18
CA TYR A 128 7.17 -5.63 -15.77
C TYR A 128 7.11 -4.35 -14.91
N CYS A 129 6.08 -4.24 -14.07
CA CYS A 129 5.74 -2.99 -13.37
C CYS A 129 5.95 -3.06 -11.85
N ILE A 130 6.42 -4.19 -11.33
CA ILE A 130 6.74 -4.32 -9.91
C ILE A 130 7.99 -3.49 -9.61
N LYS A 131 7.90 -2.61 -8.61
CA LYS A 131 9.03 -1.77 -8.19
C LYS A 131 10.14 -2.63 -7.58
N ASP A 132 11.38 -2.22 -7.78
CA ASP A 132 12.59 -2.78 -7.15
C ASP A 132 12.58 -2.66 -5.63
N SER A 133 11.92 -1.62 -5.10
CA SER A 133 11.65 -1.42 -3.68
C SER A 133 10.46 -2.23 -3.15
N SER A 134 9.72 -2.93 -4.01
CA SER A 134 8.61 -3.78 -3.63
C SER A 134 9.08 -5.18 -3.28
N PHE A 135 9.42 -5.37 -2.00
CA PHE A 135 9.50 -6.70 -1.42
C PHE A 135 8.21 -7.48 -1.74
N PRO A 136 8.34 -8.75 -2.17
CA PRO A 136 7.17 -9.60 -2.34
C PRO A 136 6.43 -9.74 -1.02
N PHE A 137 5.10 -9.87 -1.08
CA PHE A 137 4.25 -10.12 0.08
C PHE A 137 4.17 -8.95 1.07
N LYS A 138 4.04 -7.72 0.58
CA LYS A 138 3.59 -6.59 1.42
C LYS A 138 2.10 -6.75 1.75
N VAL A 139 1.64 -6.13 2.84
CA VAL A 139 0.20 -5.96 3.19
C VAL A 139 -0.51 -7.21 3.76
N TRP A 140 0.22 -8.20 4.29
CA TRP A 140 -0.37 -9.31 5.04
C TRP A 140 0.38 -9.55 6.34
N ASP A 141 -0.26 -10.25 7.28
CA ASP A 141 0.32 -10.59 8.57
C ASP A 141 0.71 -12.08 8.54
N CYS A 142 1.99 -12.35 8.31
CA CYS A 142 2.51 -13.71 8.20
C CYS A 142 2.38 -14.48 9.52
N LEU A 143 2.47 -13.81 10.68
CA LEU A 143 2.28 -14.45 11.99
C LEU A 143 0.85 -14.90 12.15
N ARG A 144 -0.12 -14.04 11.84
CA ARG A 144 -1.53 -14.40 11.87
C ARG A 144 -1.85 -15.55 10.93
N VAL A 145 -1.22 -15.61 9.75
CA VAL A 145 -1.41 -16.75 8.84
C VAL A 145 -0.79 -18.04 9.38
N ARG A 146 0.38 -17.97 10.02
CA ARG A 146 1.01 -19.13 10.68
C ARG A 146 0.13 -19.68 11.80
N GLU A 147 -0.46 -18.82 12.62
CA GLU A 147 -1.41 -19.20 13.68
C GLU A 147 -2.62 -19.96 13.12
N HIS A 148 -3.24 -19.43 12.06
CA HIS A 148 -4.42 -20.05 11.43
C HIS A 148 -4.09 -21.32 10.63
N SER A 149 -2.80 -21.53 10.32
CA SER A 149 -2.31 -22.71 9.60
C SER A 149 -1.80 -23.81 10.54
N ALA A 150 -2.15 -23.76 11.83
CA ALA A 150 -1.73 -24.70 12.87
C ALA A 150 -0.20 -24.92 12.92
N GLY A 151 0.59 -23.88 12.69
CA GLY A 151 2.05 -23.96 12.72
C GLY A 151 2.68 -24.71 11.54
N SER A 152 1.92 -25.00 10.47
CA SER A 152 2.52 -25.56 9.24
C SER A 152 3.57 -24.61 8.68
N HIS A 153 4.84 -25.02 8.70
CA HIS A 153 5.99 -24.35 8.07
C HIS A 153 5.94 -24.48 6.54
N SER A 154 4.81 -24.12 5.94
CA SER A 154 4.65 -24.00 4.49
C SER A 154 5.54 -22.86 3.98
N SER A 155 6.00 -22.95 2.72
CA SER A 155 6.78 -21.86 2.11
C SER A 155 6.01 -20.53 2.15
N PRO A 156 6.70 -19.36 2.14
CA PRO A 156 6.05 -18.05 2.10
C PRO A 156 5.00 -17.91 0.99
N MET A 157 5.28 -18.50 -0.18
CA MET A 157 4.41 -18.49 -1.35
C MET A 157 3.12 -19.26 -1.09
N VAL A 158 3.21 -20.43 -0.44
CA VAL A 158 2.04 -21.24 -0.09
C VAL A 158 1.21 -20.53 0.97
N MET A 159 1.84 -19.92 1.97
CA MET A 159 1.14 -19.16 3.00
C MET A 159 0.40 -17.96 2.38
N TYR A 160 1.07 -17.19 1.53
CA TYR A 160 0.47 -16.05 0.85
C TYR A 160 -0.65 -16.48 -0.11
N HIS A 161 -0.45 -17.54 -0.89
CA HIS A 161 -1.49 -18.10 -1.76
C HIS A 161 -2.73 -18.50 -0.96
N LYS A 162 -2.57 -19.19 0.17
CA LYS A 162 -3.67 -19.55 1.08
C LYS A 162 -4.37 -18.31 1.64
N TYR A 163 -3.60 -17.31 2.06
CA TYR A 163 -4.14 -16.03 2.56
C TYR A 163 -5.02 -15.34 1.52
N VAL A 164 -4.50 -15.13 0.31
CA VAL A 164 -5.24 -14.49 -0.79
C VAL A 164 -6.47 -15.32 -1.17
N THR A 165 -6.32 -16.65 -1.29
CA THR A 165 -7.46 -17.55 -1.60
C THR A 165 -8.55 -17.44 -0.55
N ASN A 166 -8.20 -17.45 0.74
CA ASN A 166 -9.16 -17.30 1.83
C ASN A 166 -9.87 -15.94 1.81
N LEU A 167 -9.15 -14.85 1.48
CA LEU A 167 -9.76 -13.54 1.31
C LEU A 167 -10.73 -13.52 0.13
N LEU A 168 -10.34 -14.04 -1.03
CA LEU A 168 -11.20 -14.10 -2.21
C LEU A 168 -12.47 -14.92 -1.93
N GLN A 169 -12.36 -16.06 -1.24
CA GLN A 169 -13.53 -16.86 -0.82
C GLN A 169 -14.42 -16.12 0.18
N LYS A 170 -13.85 -15.33 1.09
CA LYS A 170 -14.64 -14.47 2.01
C LYS A 170 -15.37 -13.38 1.24
N VAL A 171 -14.69 -12.67 0.35
CA VAL A 171 -15.28 -11.62 -0.51
C VAL A 171 -16.38 -12.23 -1.37
N GLN A 172 -16.13 -13.36 -2.02
CA GLN A 172 -17.14 -14.08 -2.80
C GLN A 172 -18.37 -14.41 -1.95
N ARG A 173 -18.20 -14.94 -0.73
CA ARG A 173 -19.32 -15.20 0.18
C ARG A 173 -20.07 -13.92 0.54
N LEU A 174 -19.39 -12.82 0.86
CA LEU A 174 -20.05 -11.55 1.17
C LEU A 174 -20.87 -11.03 -0.01
N ILE A 175 -20.33 -11.12 -1.23
CA ILE A 175 -21.02 -10.78 -2.48
C ILE A 175 -22.24 -11.70 -2.66
N LEU A 176 -22.08 -13.02 -2.61
CA LEU A 176 -23.17 -13.98 -2.84
C LEU A 176 -24.33 -13.83 -1.85
N HIS A 177 -24.08 -13.34 -0.63
CA HIS A 177 -25.10 -13.07 0.37
C HIS A 177 -25.60 -11.62 0.35
N ALA A 178 -25.25 -10.83 -0.68
CA ALA A 178 -25.59 -9.40 -0.80
C ALA A 178 -25.19 -8.55 0.42
N ARG A 179 -24.06 -8.92 1.05
CA ARG A 179 -23.49 -8.22 2.22
C ARG A 179 -22.34 -7.27 1.85
N LEU A 180 -21.95 -7.26 0.58
CA LEU A 180 -20.92 -6.37 0.03
C LEU A 180 -21.38 -5.84 -1.32
N HIS A 181 -21.47 -4.52 -1.41
CA HIS A 181 -21.68 -3.80 -2.67
C HIS A 181 -20.39 -3.07 -3.02
N VAL A 182 -19.98 -3.15 -4.28
CA VAL A 182 -18.75 -2.54 -4.77
C VAL A 182 -19.09 -1.51 -5.84
N HIS A 183 -18.74 -0.26 -5.57
CA HIS A 183 -18.79 0.81 -6.55
C HIS A 183 -17.37 1.17 -6.99
N ILE A 184 -17.14 1.20 -8.30
CA ILE A 184 -15.85 1.56 -8.88
C ILE A 184 -16.05 2.83 -9.70
N SER A 185 -15.23 3.85 -9.43
CA SER A 185 -15.22 5.10 -10.18
C SER A 185 -13.77 5.46 -10.53
N LEU A 186 -13.54 5.89 -11.77
CA LEU A 186 -12.26 6.40 -12.23
C LEU A 186 -12.32 7.93 -12.32
N ALA A 187 -11.86 8.61 -11.27
CA ALA A 187 -11.92 10.07 -11.20
C ALA A 187 -10.72 10.64 -10.44
N ASN A 188 -10.46 11.94 -10.62
CA ASN A 188 -9.65 12.68 -9.66
C ASN A 188 -10.35 12.61 -8.28
N CYS A 189 -9.59 12.26 -7.25
CA CYS A 189 -10.14 12.10 -5.90
C CYS A 189 -10.86 13.35 -5.39
N LEU A 190 -10.46 14.55 -5.84
CA LEU A 190 -11.08 15.80 -5.43
C LEU A 190 -12.47 16.03 -6.05
N ASP A 191 -12.78 15.34 -7.16
CA ASP A 191 -14.08 15.40 -7.82
C ASP A 191 -15.06 14.36 -7.26
N PHE A 192 -14.58 13.40 -6.46
CA PHE A 192 -15.40 12.32 -5.90
C PHE A 192 -16.66 12.81 -5.15
N PRO A 193 -16.65 13.91 -4.37
CA PRO A 193 -17.88 14.43 -3.76
C PRO A 193 -19.00 14.74 -4.76
N ASN A 194 -18.67 15.21 -5.97
CA ASN A 194 -19.66 15.47 -7.01
C ASN A 194 -20.28 14.16 -7.52
N PHE A 195 -19.47 13.11 -7.69
CA PHE A 195 -19.96 11.78 -8.05
C PHE A 195 -20.84 11.18 -6.95
N HIS A 196 -20.40 11.29 -5.69
CA HIS A 196 -21.16 10.85 -4.52
C HIS A 196 -22.56 11.49 -4.49
N GLN A 197 -22.64 12.79 -4.72
CA GLN A 197 -23.91 13.53 -4.78
C GLN A 197 -24.75 13.12 -6.00
N THR A 198 -24.14 13.04 -7.19
CA THR A 198 -24.83 12.69 -8.44
C THR A 198 -25.43 11.29 -8.39
N LEU A 199 -24.73 10.35 -7.74
CA LEU A 199 -25.17 8.96 -7.57
C LEU A 199 -26.03 8.75 -6.32
N ASN A 200 -26.31 9.81 -5.55
CA ASN A 200 -27.05 9.79 -4.30
C ASN A 200 -26.55 8.69 -3.33
N MET A 201 -25.23 8.62 -3.16
CA MET A 201 -24.59 7.61 -2.34
C MET A 201 -24.77 7.92 -0.84
N PRO A 202 -24.89 6.89 0.01
CA PRO A 202 -24.95 7.10 1.46
C PRO A 202 -23.59 7.57 1.98
N ASN A 203 -23.61 8.44 2.99
CA ASN A 203 -22.39 8.87 3.67
C ASN A 203 -21.67 7.69 4.35
N TYR A 204 -20.36 7.83 4.50
CA TYR A 204 -19.46 6.77 4.91
C TYR A 204 -19.13 6.83 6.39
N ASP A 205 -19.12 5.67 7.05
CA ASP A 205 -18.55 5.54 8.39
C ASP A 205 -17.01 5.54 8.37
N ARG A 206 -16.41 5.09 7.27
CA ARG A 206 -14.94 5.03 7.14
C ARG A 206 -14.52 5.44 5.75
N ILE A 207 -13.59 6.39 5.68
CA ILE A 207 -12.96 6.82 4.43
C ILE A 207 -11.46 6.59 4.56
N PHE A 208 -10.92 5.67 3.77
CA PHE A 208 -9.48 5.45 3.69
C PHE A 208 -8.96 6.15 2.43
N THR A 209 -7.98 7.02 2.61
CA THR A 209 -7.47 7.86 1.51
C THR A 209 -6.11 7.41 0.97
N SER A 210 -5.51 6.37 1.55
CA SER A 210 -4.14 5.96 1.24
C SER A 210 -3.18 7.16 1.31
N ASN A 211 -2.14 7.21 0.46
CA ASN A 211 -1.15 8.28 0.44
C ASN A 211 -1.58 9.54 -0.32
N LEU A 212 -2.87 9.76 -0.57
CA LEU A 212 -3.35 10.95 -1.28
C LEU A 212 -2.94 12.26 -0.60
N ALA A 213 -2.81 12.27 0.74
CA ALA A 213 -2.39 13.44 1.50
C ALA A 213 -0.99 13.94 1.08
N ASP A 214 -0.09 13.05 0.65
CA ASP A 214 1.25 13.43 0.19
C ASP A 214 1.23 14.20 -1.15
N TYR A 215 0.14 14.11 -1.92
CA TYR A 215 0.00 14.76 -3.22
C TYR A 215 -0.88 16.00 -3.18
N VAL A 216 -1.97 15.98 -2.40
CA VAL A 216 -2.95 17.08 -2.36
C VAL A 216 -2.92 17.90 -1.08
N GLY A 217 -2.19 17.46 -0.06
CA GLY A 217 -2.14 18.05 1.28
C GLY A 217 -3.32 17.63 2.17
N PHE A 218 -3.08 17.60 3.49
CA PHE A 218 -4.12 17.23 4.47
C PHE A 218 -5.26 18.25 4.47
N ALA A 219 -4.92 19.55 4.36
CA ALA A 219 -5.89 20.63 4.43
C ALA A 219 -7.00 20.46 3.38
N LYS A 220 -6.62 20.20 2.13
CA LYS A 220 -7.55 20.02 1.01
C LYS A 220 -8.30 18.71 1.13
N LEU A 221 -7.60 17.62 1.38
CA LEU A 221 -8.18 16.28 1.48
C LEU A 221 -9.26 16.23 2.57
N LEU A 222 -8.96 16.72 3.78
CA LEU A 222 -9.91 16.69 4.90
C LEU A 222 -11.15 17.56 4.62
N GLN A 223 -10.99 18.74 4.03
CA GLN A 223 -12.13 19.58 3.67
C GLN A 223 -13.02 18.94 2.59
N THR A 224 -12.41 18.31 1.58
CA THR A 224 -13.12 17.64 0.49
C THR A 224 -13.90 16.42 0.97
N PHE A 225 -13.32 15.59 1.84
CA PHE A 225 -13.93 14.31 2.23
C PHE A 225 -14.79 14.39 3.51
N LYS A 226 -14.62 15.41 4.36
CA LYS A 226 -15.44 15.58 5.58
C LYS A 226 -16.96 15.52 5.32
N PRO A 227 -17.52 16.22 4.31
CA PRO A 227 -18.97 16.20 4.06
C PRO A 227 -19.52 14.81 3.75
N LEU A 228 -18.65 13.88 3.32
CA LEU A 228 -19.02 12.51 2.98
C LEU A 228 -19.10 11.60 4.21
N LEU A 229 -18.66 12.05 5.39
CA LEU A 229 -18.76 11.27 6.61
C LEU A 229 -20.20 11.15 7.11
N ASN A 230 -20.52 9.99 7.67
CA ASN A 230 -21.79 9.75 8.31
C ASN A 230 -21.85 10.46 9.67
N ALA A 231 -22.51 11.62 9.73
CA ALA A 231 -22.64 12.41 10.96
C ALA A 231 -23.50 11.74 12.05
N SER A 232 -24.29 10.71 11.71
CA SER A 232 -25.09 9.96 12.69
C SER A 232 -24.30 8.89 13.44
N ASN A 233 -23.08 8.58 12.98
CA ASN A 233 -22.22 7.58 13.61
C ASN A 233 -21.02 8.26 14.27
N ASN A 234 -20.95 8.14 15.61
CA ASN A 234 -19.84 8.69 16.39
C ASN A 234 -18.50 8.00 16.14
N TYR A 235 -18.47 6.88 15.41
CA TYR A 235 -17.24 6.19 15.01
C TYR A 235 -16.82 6.53 13.58
N SER A 236 -17.50 7.49 12.94
CA SER A 236 -17.16 7.95 11.60
C SER A 236 -15.78 8.61 11.55
N ALA A 237 -14.95 8.19 10.60
CA ALA A 237 -13.61 8.73 10.49
C ALA A 237 -13.02 8.71 9.07
N ILE A 238 -12.15 9.69 8.82
CA ILE A 238 -11.22 9.70 7.68
C ILE A 238 -9.87 9.20 8.17
N VAL A 239 -9.30 8.20 7.49
CA VAL A 239 -7.95 7.71 7.71
C VAL A 239 -7.06 8.18 6.57
N THR A 240 -6.10 9.04 6.92
CA THR A 240 -5.08 9.56 6.00
C THR A 240 -3.78 8.82 6.21
N GLU A 241 -3.14 8.38 5.14
CA GLU A 241 -1.81 7.77 5.19
C GLU A 241 -0.79 8.72 4.53
N SER A 242 0.44 8.72 5.04
CA SER A 242 1.58 9.48 4.49
C SER A 242 2.81 8.59 4.44
N MET A 243 3.43 8.53 3.27
CA MET A 243 4.60 7.70 2.95
C MET A 243 5.81 8.57 2.52
N ASN A 244 5.56 9.70 1.85
CA ASN A 244 6.58 10.54 1.25
C ASN A 244 7.04 11.71 2.13
N TRP A 245 6.35 11.96 3.25
CA TRP A 245 6.62 13.08 4.16
C TRP A 245 8.06 13.13 4.70
N ILE A 246 8.73 11.98 4.75
CA ILE A 246 10.11 11.84 5.21
C ILE A 246 11.11 12.60 4.34
N GLU A 247 10.83 12.71 3.04
CA GLU A 247 11.69 13.41 2.08
C GLU A 247 11.55 14.94 2.22
N ILE A 248 10.50 15.41 2.90
CA ILE A 248 10.18 16.84 3.06
C ILE A 248 10.80 17.40 4.33
N VAL A 249 11.04 16.57 5.36
CA VAL A 249 11.52 17.02 6.67
C VAL A 249 12.95 16.53 6.92
N PRO A 250 13.96 17.42 6.80
CA PRO A 250 15.34 17.08 7.12
C PRO A 250 15.48 16.52 8.55
N GLY A 251 16.26 15.46 8.70
CA GLY A 251 16.48 14.81 9.99
C GLY A 251 15.34 13.91 10.45
N ALA A 252 14.22 13.84 9.72
CA ALA A 252 13.18 12.84 9.99
C ALA A 252 13.61 11.43 9.56
N ASN A 253 14.61 11.35 8.66
CA ASN A 253 15.15 10.11 8.12
C ASN A 253 16.41 9.68 8.87
N ILE A 254 16.47 8.42 9.30
CA ILE A 254 17.62 7.86 10.02
C ILE A 254 18.88 7.81 9.16
N HIS A 255 18.73 7.86 7.83
CA HIS A 255 19.87 7.98 6.91
C HIS A 255 20.70 9.24 7.19
N ASP A 256 20.10 10.31 7.70
CA ASP A 256 20.79 11.56 7.99
C ASP A 256 21.61 11.48 9.31
N TRP A 257 21.47 10.39 10.07
CA TRP A 257 21.89 10.28 11.48
C TRP A 257 23.08 9.33 11.71
N THR A 258 23.87 9.06 10.67
CA THR A 258 25.05 8.20 10.85
C THR A 258 25.92 8.74 11.97
N LEU A 259 26.09 7.96 13.06
CA LEU A 259 26.92 8.23 14.24
C LEU A 259 26.30 9.02 15.41
N THR A 260 25.00 9.36 15.40
CA THR A 260 24.35 9.98 16.57
C THR A 260 24.09 8.97 17.71
N PRO A 261 23.89 9.43 18.96
CA PRO A 261 23.46 8.56 20.07
C PRO A 261 22.15 7.80 19.75
N GLU A 262 21.17 8.48 19.15
CA GLU A 262 19.87 7.91 18.81
C GLU A 262 20.01 6.80 17.76
N PHE A 263 20.93 6.96 16.80
CA PHE A 263 21.26 5.91 15.85
C PHE A 263 21.83 4.66 16.53
N ARG A 264 22.70 4.85 17.54
CA ARG A 264 23.25 3.73 18.33
C ARG A 264 22.17 3.04 19.15
N GLU A 265 21.24 3.79 19.73
CA GLU A 265 20.09 3.23 20.45
C GLU A 265 19.21 2.37 19.53
N CYS A 266 18.97 2.82 18.30
CA CYS A 266 18.23 2.04 17.30
C CYS A 266 18.95 0.73 16.95
N ILE A 267 20.27 0.76 16.77
CA ILE A 267 21.08 -0.46 16.54
C ILE A 267 20.97 -1.42 17.71
N LEU A 268 21.09 -0.92 18.95
CA LEU A 268 20.99 -1.76 20.15
C LEU A 268 19.60 -2.38 20.27
N ALA A 269 18.53 -1.60 20.05
CA ALA A 269 17.16 -2.09 20.08
C ALA A 269 16.90 -3.16 19.01
N LEU A 270 17.37 -2.93 17.78
CA LEU A 270 17.32 -3.89 16.69
C LEU A 270 18.06 -5.19 17.04
N LYS A 271 19.28 -5.08 17.58
CA LYS A 271 20.09 -6.24 17.96
C LYS A 271 19.43 -7.05 19.07
N LEU A 272 18.85 -6.38 20.07
CA LEU A 272 18.10 -7.04 21.14
C LEU A 272 16.87 -7.78 20.61
N ASP A 273 16.22 -7.23 19.58
CA ASP A 273 14.99 -7.78 19.03
C ASP A 273 15.20 -8.93 18.02
N THR A 274 16.25 -8.84 17.22
CA THR A 274 16.51 -9.77 16.09
C THR A 274 17.71 -10.70 16.33
N GLY A 275 18.57 -10.38 17.29
CA GLY A 275 19.87 -11.04 17.46
C GLY A 275 20.91 -10.70 16.38
N SER A 276 20.58 -9.82 15.42
CA SER A 276 21.44 -9.45 14.30
C SER A 276 21.77 -7.95 14.31
N GLU A 277 22.99 -7.61 13.92
CA GLU A 277 23.40 -6.21 13.62
C GLU A 277 23.20 -5.84 12.14
N VAL A 278 22.83 -6.82 11.31
CA VAL A 278 22.79 -6.70 9.85
C VAL A 278 21.35 -6.50 9.39
N ASP A 279 20.93 -5.24 9.26
CA ASP A 279 19.59 -4.92 8.77
C ASP A 279 19.56 -3.73 7.77
N GLY A 280 20.74 -3.14 7.54
CA GLY A 280 20.81 -1.87 6.82
C GLY A 280 19.92 -0.80 7.46
N PHE A 281 19.68 0.28 6.74
CA PHE A 281 18.88 1.36 7.28
C PHE A 281 17.40 1.01 7.43
N ASN A 282 16.84 0.14 6.58
CA ASN A 282 15.41 -0.18 6.57
C ASN A 282 14.92 -0.78 7.89
N GLY A 283 15.67 -1.71 8.49
CA GLY A 283 15.31 -2.22 9.82
C GLY A 283 15.44 -1.17 10.91
N LEU A 284 16.47 -0.31 10.84
CA LEU A 284 16.66 0.76 11.81
C LEU A 284 15.49 1.77 11.79
N ARG A 285 14.82 1.98 10.65
CA ARG A 285 13.64 2.85 10.54
C ARG A 285 12.51 2.45 11.50
N GLU A 286 12.36 1.16 11.79
CA GLU A 286 11.31 0.65 12.68
C GLU A 286 11.53 1.03 14.15
N TYR A 287 12.79 1.23 14.55
CA TYR A 287 13.16 1.61 15.92
C TYR A 287 13.34 3.11 16.08
N PHE A 288 13.42 3.85 14.97
CA PHE A 288 13.59 5.30 15.00
C PHE A 288 12.28 6.03 15.28
N ASN A 289 12.17 6.64 16.45
CA ASN A 289 11.01 7.45 16.80
C ASN A 289 11.08 8.85 16.17
N ASN A 290 10.59 8.98 14.93
CA ASN A 290 10.49 10.26 14.25
C ASN A 290 9.12 10.96 14.42
N THR A 291 8.36 10.62 15.47
CA THR A 291 7.03 11.18 15.74
C THR A 291 7.06 12.72 15.82
N LEU A 292 8.09 13.29 16.45
CA LEU A 292 8.23 14.74 16.55
C LEU A 292 8.33 15.40 15.18
N TYR A 293 9.13 14.84 14.27
CA TYR A 293 9.26 15.32 12.90
C TYR A 293 7.96 15.22 12.12
N PHE A 294 7.24 14.11 12.27
CA PHE A 294 5.92 13.97 11.66
C PHE A 294 4.92 15.03 12.17
N LEU A 295 4.97 15.37 13.47
CA LEU A 295 4.13 16.44 14.01
C LEU A 295 4.50 17.81 13.46
N MET A 296 5.78 18.07 13.20
CA MET A 296 6.25 19.29 12.54
C MET A 296 5.79 19.35 11.08
N TYR A 297 5.91 18.24 10.35
CA TYR A 297 5.39 18.07 9.00
C TYR A 297 3.89 18.40 8.94
N LEU A 298 3.09 17.74 9.78
CA LEU A 298 1.65 17.93 9.80
C LEU A 298 1.24 19.38 10.13
N ARG A 299 1.97 20.04 11.03
CA ARG A 299 1.77 21.48 11.30
C ARG A 299 2.10 22.33 10.09
N GLY A 300 3.22 22.04 9.43
CA GLY A 300 3.68 22.76 8.24
C GLY A 300 2.69 22.63 7.09
N ASP A 301 2.23 21.41 6.80
CA ASP A 301 1.25 21.15 5.74
C ASP A 301 -0.07 21.89 5.99
N LEU A 302 -0.65 21.75 7.19
CA LEU A 302 -1.89 22.47 7.55
C LEU A 302 -1.72 23.98 7.57
N MET A 303 -0.53 24.48 7.93
CA MET A 303 -0.20 25.91 7.89
C MET A 303 -0.07 26.44 6.46
N ALA A 304 0.54 25.65 5.57
CA ALA A 304 0.69 25.99 4.16
C ALA A 304 -0.67 26.03 3.44
N GLY A 305 -1.68 25.34 3.96
CA GLY A 305 -3.01 25.31 3.37
C GLY A 305 -3.02 24.40 2.15
N GLY A 306 -3.57 24.88 1.04
CA GLY A 306 -3.70 24.10 -0.19
C GLY A 306 -4.39 24.90 -1.29
N LEU A 307 -4.66 24.26 -2.43
CA LEU A 307 -5.33 24.95 -3.55
C LEU A 307 -6.73 25.44 -3.13
N GLY A 308 -6.87 26.76 -3.07
CA GLY A 308 -8.10 27.43 -2.61
C GLY A 308 -8.25 27.50 -1.08
N ILE A 309 -7.23 27.09 -0.31
CA ILE A 309 -7.20 27.19 1.16
C ILE A 309 -6.07 28.15 1.55
N PRO A 310 -6.39 29.28 2.19
CA PRO A 310 -5.37 30.27 2.54
C PRO A 310 -4.39 29.73 3.59
N THR A 311 -3.16 30.21 3.51
CA THR A 311 -2.13 29.93 4.51
C THR A 311 -2.53 30.49 5.87
N LEU A 312 -2.13 29.80 6.94
CA LEU A 312 -2.31 30.31 8.30
C LEU A 312 -1.22 31.33 8.61
N LYS A 313 -1.62 32.49 9.15
CA LYS A 313 -0.70 33.58 9.52
C LYS A 313 0.16 33.26 10.75
N LYS A 314 -0.25 32.29 11.56
CA LYS A 314 0.45 31.85 12.77
C LYS A 314 0.73 30.35 12.67
N VAL A 315 1.88 29.94 13.21
CA VAL A 315 2.20 28.52 13.35
C VAL A 315 1.16 27.88 14.28
N PRO A 316 0.41 26.86 13.82
CA PRO A 316 -0.62 26.23 14.64
C PRO A 316 0.02 25.48 15.82
N SER A 317 -0.61 25.58 16.98
CA SER A 317 -0.26 24.74 18.12
C SER A 317 -0.65 23.28 17.82
N PHE A 318 -0.16 22.34 18.63
CA PHE A 318 -0.61 20.96 18.48
C PHE A 318 -2.12 20.80 18.73
N ALA A 319 -2.67 21.59 19.65
CA ALA A 319 -4.10 21.58 19.93
C ALA A 319 -4.92 22.06 18.72
N ASP A 320 -4.38 23.02 17.97
CA ASP A 320 -4.98 23.49 16.71
C ASP A 320 -4.89 22.40 15.63
N VAL A 321 -3.74 21.74 15.47
CA VAL A 321 -3.59 20.63 14.51
C VAL A 321 -4.51 19.46 14.83
N LYS A 322 -4.68 19.15 16.13
CA LYS A 322 -5.63 18.13 16.58
C LYS A 322 -7.08 18.47 16.24
N LYS A 323 -7.39 19.74 15.93
CA LYS A 323 -8.74 20.20 15.62
C LYS A 323 -8.73 21.00 14.32
N TYR A 324 -8.88 20.30 13.19
CA TYR A 324 -8.85 20.93 11.88
C TYR A 324 -10.20 20.82 11.16
N SER A 325 -10.70 21.93 10.63
CA SER A 325 -11.93 21.97 9.83
C SER A 325 -13.15 21.30 10.51
N GLY A 326 -13.24 21.38 11.83
CA GLY A 326 -14.29 20.72 12.61
C GLY A 326 -14.20 19.19 12.63
N LEU A 327 -13.01 18.64 12.39
CA LEU A 327 -12.63 17.27 12.70
C LEU A 327 -11.66 17.29 13.89
N GLN A 328 -11.55 16.14 14.56
CA GLN A 328 -10.62 15.90 15.65
C GLN A 328 -9.70 14.75 15.30
N MET A 329 -8.39 15.00 15.34
CA MET A 329 -7.37 13.97 15.20
C MET A 329 -7.38 13.08 16.44
N ARG A 330 -7.56 11.76 16.25
CA ARG A 330 -7.40 10.79 17.34
C ARG A 330 -5.96 10.82 17.83
N ASP A 331 -5.76 10.77 19.15
CA ASP A 331 -4.42 10.71 19.72
C ASP A 331 -3.78 9.35 19.43
N PHE A 332 -3.04 9.28 18.33
CA PHE A 332 -2.33 8.08 17.90
C PHE A 332 -1.21 7.65 18.87
N ARG A 333 -0.84 8.50 19.84
CA ARG A 333 0.14 8.17 20.89
C ARG A 333 -0.48 7.36 22.04
N ASN A 334 -1.78 7.54 22.28
CA ASN A 334 -2.52 6.87 23.36
C ASN A 334 -3.14 5.54 22.94
N GLY A 335 -2.92 5.11 21.69
CA GLY A 335 -3.43 3.86 21.14
C GLY A 335 -2.36 3.18 20.30
N LEU A 336 -1.39 2.55 20.97
CA LEU A 336 -0.48 1.62 20.31
C LEU A 336 -1.34 0.64 19.47
N ASN A 337 -1.19 0.67 18.14
CA ASN A 337 -1.76 -0.27 17.17
C ASN A 337 -3.23 -0.14 16.73
N LYS A 338 -3.93 0.98 16.92
CA LYS A 338 -5.35 1.05 16.48
C LYS A 338 -5.57 1.28 14.98
N LEU A 339 -4.63 1.89 14.24
CA LEU A 339 -4.89 2.42 12.89
C LEU A 339 -3.77 2.19 11.86
N VAL A 340 -2.96 1.13 12.01
CA VAL A 340 -1.68 0.90 11.31
C VAL A 340 -0.53 1.50 12.15
N PRO A 341 0.59 0.77 12.25
CA PRO A 341 1.37 0.67 13.48
C PRO A 341 2.36 1.79 13.65
N PHE A 342 2.51 2.27 14.87
CA PHE A 342 3.53 3.27 15.13
C PHE A 342 4.90 2.66 15.40
N GLN A 343 4.99 1.39 15.83
CA GLN A 343 6.26 0.66 16.03
C GLN A 343 5.97 -0.84 16.01
N TYR A 344 6.22 -1.55 14.91
CA TYR A 344 6.37 -2.99 15.02
C TYR A 344 7.86 -3.32 15.05
N ARG A 345 8.15 -4.37 15.80
CA ARG A 345 9.45 -4.99 15.85
C ARG A 345 9.72 -5.72 14.53
N VAL A 346 10.97 -5.69 14.08
CA VAL A 346 11.39 -6.38 12.87
C VAL A 346 11.09 -7.88 12.94
N ASN A 347 11.31 -8.49 14.11
CA ASN A 347 11.07 -9.93 14.30
C ASN A 347 9.60 -10.33 14.11
N ALA A 348 8.65 -9.41 14.30
CA ALA A 348 7.24 -9.66 14.15
C ALA A 348 6.81 -9.74 12.67
N ARG A 349 7.72 -9.40 11.74
CA ARG A 349 7.44 -9.22 10.31
C ARG A 349 8.59 -9.69 9.43
N ASP A 350 9.18 -10.82 9.79
CA ASP A 350 10.29 -11.45 9.06
C ASP A 350 10.07 -11.50 7.53
N LEU A 351 8.86 -11.84 7.09
CA LEU A 351 8.48 -11.91 5.67
C LEU A 351 7.88 -10.61 5.11
N THR A 352 7.46 -9.67 5.95
CA THR A 352 6.70 -8.49 5.53
C THR A 352 7.39 -7.19 5.90
N MET A 353 8.21 -6.69 4.96
CA MET A 353 8.84 -5.38 5.07
C MET A 353 7.78 -4.28 4.92
N MET A 354 7.20 -3.81 6.03
CA MET A 354 6.57 -2.49 6.06
C MET A 354 7.65 -1.42 6.25
N ASN A 355 7.30 -0.16 5.99
CA ASN A 355 8.19 0.98 6.17
C ASN A 355 7.83 1.71 7.46
N GLY A 356 8.73 1.72 8.44
CA GLY A 356 8.55 2.37 9.74
C GLY A 356 8.28 3.88 9.68
N TYR A 357 8.37 4.48 8.50
CA TYR A 357 8.02 5.87 8.22
C TYR A 357 6.59 6.07 7.75
N ASP A 358 5.86 5.04 7.37
CA ASP A 358 4.46 5.22 6.97
C ASP A 358 3.64 5.70 8.18
N ARG A 359 2.83 6.76 8.01
CA ARG A 359 2.06 7.35 9.11
C ARG A 359 0.58 7.36 8.73
N ALA A 360 -0.25 6.76 9.59
CA ALA A 360 -1.69 6.78 9.46
C ALA A 360 -2.31 7.63 10.56
N VAL A 361 -3.22 8.53 10.19
CA VAL A 361 -3.89 9.45 11.12
C VAL A 361 -5.39 9.34 10.93
N GLU A 362 -6.12 9.14 12.03
CA GLU A 362 -7.58 9.11 12.02
C GLU A 362 -8.16 10.46 12.47
N TRP A 363 -9.10 10.95 11.67
CA TRP A 363 -9.80 12.21 11.86
C TRP A 363 -11.29 11.94 12.05
N CYS A 364 -11.77 12.15 13.28
CA CYS A 364 -13.14 11.88 13.69
C CYS A 364 -13.96 13.17 13.76
N LEU A 365 -15.28 13.04 13.86
CA LEU A 365 -16.15 14.17 14.20
C LEU A 365 -15.96 14.60 15.67
N PRO A 366 -16.26 15.85 16.05
CA PRO A 366 -16.16 16.30 17.44
C PRO A 366 -17.13 15.51 18.33
N GLY A 367 -16.69 15.11 19.53
CA GLY A 367 -17.51 14.30 20.46
C GLY A 367 -17.47 12.79 20.20
N SER A 368 -16.80 12.36 19.13
CA SER A 368 -16.39 10.98 18.88
C SER A 368 -15.21 10.56 19.77
N GLU A 369 -15.36 10.66 21.10
CA GLU A 369 -14.35 10.13 22.01
C GLU A 369 -14.62 8.64 22.26
N ALA A 370 -13.63 7.80 21.95
CA ALA A 370 -13.55 6.42 22.42
C ALA A 370 -12.16 6.13 22.95
#